data_AF-E0N928-F1
#
_entry.id   AF-E0N928-F1
#
_cell.length_a   1.000
_cell.length_b   1.000
_cell.length_c   1.000
_cell.angle_alpha   90.00
_cell.angle_beta   90.00
_cell.angle_gamma   90.00
#
_symmetry.space_group_name_H-M   'P 1'
#
loop_
_entity.id
_entity.type
_entity.pdbx_description
1 polymer ?
#
loop_
_entity_poly.entity_id
_entity_poly.type
_entity_poly.pdbx_seq_one_letter_code
_entity_poly.pdbx_strand_id
1 'polypeptide(L)' 'MSLSKLAKKTAQTAKNIGETLRAAFRGKITLVVSSEPIQRVQLSGLADETLQDLEHLQEYGFASHPPTARRRQPLRL' A
#
# COMPACT_ATOMS: atom_id res chain seq x y z
N MET A 1 -8.52 -24.43 34.54
CA MET A 1 -8.81 -24.13 33.11
C MET A 1 -8.77 -25.44 32.34
N SER A 2 -9.73 -25.72 31.46
CA SER A 2 -9.72 -26.95 30.64
C SER A 2 -8.85 -26.77 29.38
N LEU A 3 -8.18 -27.83 28.94
CA LEU A 3 -7.35 -27.86 27.73
C LEU A 3 -8.11 -27.35 26.49
N SER A 4 -9.40 -27.65 26.38
CA SER A 4 -10.24 -27.19 25.27
C SER A 4 -10.51 -25.69 25.31
N LYS A 5 -10.62 -25.08 26.50
CA LYS A 5 -10.73 -23.62 26.65
C LYS A 5 -9.42 -22.92 26.29
N LEU A 6 -8.28 -23.52 26.64
CA LEU A 6 -6.96 -22.99 26.28
C LEU A 6 -6.74 -23.03 24.76
N ALA A 7 -7.04 -24.15 24.11
CA ALA A 7 -6.93 -24.30 22.65
C ALA A 7 -7.84 -23.32 21.87
N LYS A 8 -9.07 -23.09 22.34
CA LYS A 8 -9.97 -22.09 21.75
C LYS A 8 -9.41 -20.67 21.91
N LYS A 9 -8.85 -20.35 23.08
CA LYS A 9 -8.27 -19.03 23.35
C LYS A 9 -7.05 -18.77 22.45
N THR A 10 -6.16 -19.74 22.26
CA THR A 10 -5.00 -19.60 21.37
C THR A 10 -5.40 -19.44 19.91
N ALA A 11 -6.36 -20.24 19.42
CA ALA A 11 -6.88 -20.09 18.07
C ALA A 11 -7.52 -18.71 17.83
N GLN A 12 -8.29 -18.22 18.81
CA GLN A 12 -8.87 -16.88 18.75
C GLN A 12 -7.80 -15.78 18.73
N THR A 13 -6.78 -15.89 19.58
CA THR A 13 -5.65 -14.93 19.58
C THR A 13 -4.95 -14.92 18.22
N ALA A 14 -4.67 -16.08 17.63
CA ALA A 14 -4.04 -16.17 16.32
C ALA A 14 -4.89 -15.51 15.22
N LYS A 15 -6.21 -15.74 15.24
CA LYS A 15 -7.16 -15.09 14.32
C LYS A 15 -7.15 -13.57 14.47
N ASN A 16 -7.21 -13.07 15.70
CA ASN A 16 -7.19 -11.64 15.99
C ASN A 16 -5.88 -10.98 15.50
N ILE A 17 -4.74 -11.66 15.66
CA ILE A 17 -3.46 -11.17 15.13
C ILE A 17 -3.51 -11.07 13.61
N GLY A 18 -4.03 -12.10 12.93
CA GLY A 18 -4.18 -12.09 11.48
C GLY A 18 -5.09 -10.96 10.97
N GLU A 19 -6.13 -10.60 11.72
CA GLU A 19 -7.03 -9.48 11.39
C GLU A 19 -6.39 -8.10 11.64
N THR A 20 -5.36 -8.02 12.48
CA THR A 20 -4.69 -6.75 12.81
C THR A 20 -3.48 -6.47 11.91
N LEU A 21 -2.84 -7.52 11.38
CA LEU A 21 -1.67 -7.38 10.52
C LEU A 21 -2.07 -7.02 9.09
N ARG A 22 -1.52 -5.91 8.59
CA ARG A 22 -1.62 -5.58 7.17
C ARG A 22 -0.61 -6.41 6.37
N ALA A 23 -1.10 -7.38 5.60
CA ALA A 23 -0.26 -8.12 4.66
C ALA A 23 0.17 -7.24 3.47
N ALA A 24 1.25 -7.64 2.79
CA ALA A 24 1.62 -7.04 1.52
C ALA A 24 0.48 -7.23 0.50
N PHE A 25 0.17 -6.19 -0.26
CA PHE A 25 -0.93 -6.20 -1.23
C PHE A 25 -0.51 -5.51 -2.53
N ARG A 26 -1.28 -5.73 -3.61
CA ARG A 26 -1.11 -5.00 -4.87
C ARG A 26 -2.04 -3.79 -4.87
N GLY A 27 -1.46 -2.59 -4.87
CA GLY A 27 -2.19 -1.35 -5.02
C GLY A 27 -2.02 -0.73 -6.40
N LYS A 28 -2.87 0.26 -6.73
CA LYS A 28 -2.71 1.10 -7.92
C LYS A 28 -2.19 2.46 -7.52
N ILE A 29 -1.08 2.89 -8.10
CA ILE A 29 -0.56 4.26 -7.90
C ILE A 29 -1.55 5.24 -8.55
N THR A 30 -1.97 6.23 -7.77
CA THR A 30 -2.94 7.25 -8.18
C THR A 30 -2.30 8.63 -8.31
N LEU A 31 -1.26 8.92 -7.51
CA LEU A 31 -0.48 10.14 -7.56
C LEU A 31 1.00 9.83 -7.29
N VAL A 32 1.87 10.59 -7.93
CA VAL A 32 3.32 10.58 -7.73
C VAL A 32 3.76 12.01 -7.46
N VAL A 33 4.49 12.23 -6.37
CA VAL A 33 5.07 13.51 -5.99
C VAL A 33 6.59 13.39 -6.03
N SER A 34 7.20 14.12 -6.96
CA SER A 34 8.65 14.07 -7.24
C SER A 34 9.34 15.42 -7.02
N SER A 35 8.67 16.40 -6.42
CA SER A 35 9.24 17.71 -6.10
C SER A 35 10.17 17.69 -4.88
N GLU A 36 10.06 16.64 -4.07
CA GLU A 36 10.83 16.45 -2.84
C GLU A 36 12.06 15.56 -3.10
N PRO A 37 13.09 15.60 -2.24
CA PRO A 37 14.28 14.75 -2.36
C PRO A 37 13.99 13.24 -2.34
N ILE A 38 12.89 12.83 -1.70
CA ILE A 38 12.39 11.44 -1.69
C ILE A 38 11.07 11.42 -2.44
N GLN A 39 10.96 10.56 -3.46
CA GLN A 39 9.71 10.43 -4.20
C GLN A 39 8.63 9.80 -3.31
N ARG A 40 7.45 10.40 -3.32
CA ARG A 40 6.28 9.92 -2.61
C ARG A 40 5.19 9.47 -3.57
N VAL A 41 4.41 8.48 -3.17
CA VAL A 41 3.28 7.97 -3.95
C VAL A 41 2.02 7.87 -3.11
N GLN A 42 0.89 8.10 -3.78
CA GLN A 42 -0.42 7.74 -3.27
C GLN A 42 -0.88 6.44 -3.92
N LEU A 43 -1.32 5.49 -3.12
CA LEU A 43 -1.75 4.16 -3.54
C LEU A 43 -3.23 3.94 -3.17
N SER A 44 -4.03 3.48 -4.13
CA SER A 44 -5.30 2.84 -3.85
C SER A 44 -5.04 1.38 -3.50
N GLY A 45 -5.39 0.99 -2.27
CA GLY A 45 -5.14 -0.33 -1.71
C GLY A 45 -6.35 -1.25 -1.70
N LEU A 46 -6.25 -2.34 -0.92
CA LEU A 46 -7.34 -3.28 -0.72
C LEU A 46 -8.50 -2.60 0.03
N ALA A 47 -9.75 -2.97 -0.28
CA ALA A 47 -10.96 -2.44 0.35
C ALA A 47 -11.12 -0.90 0.22
N ASP A 48 -10.81 -0.36 -0.95
CA ASP A 48 -10.98 1.06 -1.31
C ASP A 48 -10.20 2.05 -0.45
N GLU A 49 -9.21 1.57 0.30
CA GLU A 49 -8.35 2.40 1.12
C GLU A 49 -7.42 3.27 0.27
N THR A 50 -7.24 4.52 0.65
CA THR A 50 -6.22 5.40 0.07
C THR A 50 -5.06 5.55 1.05
N LEU A 51 -3.89 5.03 0.65
CA LEU A 51 -2.64 5.27 1.36
C LEU A 51 -1.95 6.48 0.75
N GLN A 52 -1.64 7.47 1.58
CA GLN A 52 -0.96 8.69 1.17
C GLN A 52 0.50 8.67 1.63
N ASP A 53 1.31 9.45 0.92
CA ASP A 53 2.65 9.84 1.35
C ASP A 53 3.62 8.68 1.60
N LEU A 54 3.40 7.58 0.89
CA LEU A 54 4.28 6.41 0.95
C LEU A 54 5.58 6.73 0.22
N GLU A 55 6.71 6.47 0.88
CA GLU A 55 8.02 6.57 0.25
C GLU A 55 8.15 5.52 -0.85
N HIS A 56 8.51 5.97 -2.05
CA HIS A 56 8.75 5.09 -3.17
C HIS A 56 10.23 4.74 -3.21
N LEU A 57 10.57 3.53 -2.75
CA LEU A 57 11.92 2.99 -2.84
C LEU A 57 12.30 2.79 -4.31
N GLN A 58 13.37 3.46 -4.73
CA GLN A 58 13.97 3.33 -6.07
C GLN A 58 15.40 2.85 -5.95
N GLU A 59 15.84 2.06 -6.92
CA GLU A 59 17.24 1.69 -7.04
C GLU A 59 18.08 2.93 -7.40
N TYR A 60 19.22 3.10 -6.73
CA TYR A 60 20.11 4.23 -6.95
C TYR A 60 20.53 4.34 -8.42
N GLY A 61 20.40 5.54 -9.00
CA GLY A 61 20.72 5.79 -10.42
C GLY A 61 19.54 5.64 -11.38
N PHE A 62 18.39 5.13 -10.94
CA PHE A 62 17.14 5.15 -11.70
C PHE A 62 16.18 6.17 -11.09
N ALA A 63 15.94 7.29 -11.79
CA ALA A 63 14.80 8.14 -11.50
C ALA A 63 13.60 7.62 -12.29
N SER A 64 12.90 6.64 -11.75
CA SER A 64 11.57 6.31 -12.25
C SER A 64 10.65 7.47 -11.87
N HIS A 65 10.25 8.24 -12.87
CA HIS A 65 9.17 9.21 -12.78
C HIS A 65 7.92 8.51 -13.31
N PRO A 66 7.26 7.64 -12.51
CA PRO A 66 6.11 6.89 -13.01
C PRO A 66 5.11 7.89 -13.58
N PRO A 67 4.68 7.72 -14.85
CA PRO A 67 3.82 8.69 -15.49
C PRO A 67 2.57 8.82 -14.64
N THR A 68 2.21 10.06 -14.31
CA THR A 68 0.90 10.34 -13.73
C THR A 68 -0.14 9.68 -14.64
N ALA A 69 -1.12 8.99 -14.06
CA ALA A 69 -2.27 8.47 -14.80
C ALA A 69 -3.15 9.64 -15.29
N ARG A 70 -2.58 10.62 -16.00
CA ARG A 70 -3.33 11.61 -16.74
C ARG A 70 -3.95 10.88 -17.92
N ARG A 71 -5.27 10.74 -17.84
CA ARG A 71 -6.14 10.55 -19.00
C ARG A 71 -5.62 11.45 -20.12
N ARG A 72 -5.28 10.86 -21.28
CA ARG A 72 -4.75 11.56 -22.46
C ARG A 72 -5.60 12.83 -22.69
N GLN A 73 -5.02 14.00 -22.44
CA GLN A 73 -5.59 15.22 -23.02
C GLN A 73 -5.31 15.14 -24.53
N PRO A 74 -6.32 15.34 -25.40
CA PRO A 74 -6.10 15.31 -26.83
C PRO A 74 -5.10 16.44 -27.18
N LEU A 75 -4.04 16.08 -27.91
CA LEU A 75 -3.15 17.06 -28.53
C LEU A 75 -4.02 18.00 -29.38
N ARG A 76 -4.08 19.28 -29.01
CA ARG A 76 -4.47 20.31 -29.96
C ARG A 76 -3.23 20.67 -30.77
N LEU A 77 -3.26 20.32 -32.05
CA LEU A 77 -2.39 20.86 -33.08
C LEU A 77 -2.72 22.34 -33.31
#